data_AF-S8CSH6-F1
#
_entry.id   AF-S8CSH6-F1
#
_cell.length_a   1.000
_cell.length_b   1.000
_cell.length_c   1.000
_cell.angle_alpha   90.00
_cell.angle_beta   90.00
_cell.angle_gamma   90.00
#
_symmetry.space_group_name_H-M   'P 1'
#
loop_
_entity.id
_entity.type
_entity.pdbx_description
1 polymer ?
#
loop_
_entity_poly.entity_id
_entity_poly.type
_entity_poly.pdbx_seq_one_letter_code
_entity_poly.pdbx_strand_id
1 'polypeptide(L)'
;HNANSPKFACSSFKDIHALLAADEATASGQNVADSAPICHRNRAVKHLVRTLSQPAPPRIESAIGIPGAEDAVVVYFTSLRVVRRTFDDCKAVRSILRSFRVRIDERDVTMDSGFMAELQRIFDQRQLSLPRVFIAGRYVGGAEEIRRLHECGELKKLVQGLPTATDLGTCDACGGYGFLPCYDCGGSHKCYHGEKSGFRSCTSCNENGLVRCSFCSSSPL
;
A
#
# COMPACT_ATOMS: atom_id res chain seq x y z
N HIS A 1 -53.01 -21.82 -8.20
CA HIS A 1 -51.85 -21.73 -7.30
C HIS A 1 -51.17 -20.39 -7.49
N ASN A 2 -51.00 -19.69 -6.36
CA ASN A 2 -50.54 -18.31 -6.24
C ASN A 2 -49.08 -18.38 -5.78
N ALA A 3 -48.15 -17.68 -6.44
CA ALA A 3 -46.79 -17.50 -5.94
C ALA A 3 -46.38 -16.04 -6.13
N ASN A 4 -46.34 -15.34 -5.00
CA ASN A 4 -46.20 -13.90 -4.84
C ASN A 4 -44.72 -13.54 -4.66
N SER A 5 -44.28 -12.44 -5.26
CA SER A 5 -42.92 -11.88 -5.14
C SER A 5 -42.65 -11.34 -3.72
N PRO A 6 -41.42 -11.41 -3.18
CA PRO A 6 -41.12 -10.87 -1.86
C PRO A 6 -40.93 -9.36 -1.93
N LYS A 7 -41.74 -8.62 -1.17
CA LYS A 7 -41.57 -7.20 -0.89
C LYS A 7 -40.57 -7.05 0.26
N PHE A 8 -39.44 -6.40 0.00
CA PHE A 8 -38.53 -5.94 1.05
C PHE A 8 -39.19 -4.77 1.79
N ALA A 9 -39.55 -4.98 3.05
CA ALA A 9 -40.03 -3.93 3.94
C ALA A 9 -38.86 -3.37 4.76
N CYS A 10 -38.63 -2.07 4.61
CA CYS A 10 -37.71 -1.26 5.41
C CYS A 10 -38.16 -1.24 6.88
N SER A 11 -37.34 -1.74 7.80
CA SER A 11 -37.57 -1.56 9.25
C SER A 11 -37.01 -0.21 9.69
N SER A 12 -37.95 0.68 10.00
CA SER A 12 -37.76 2.02 10.54
C SER A 12 -37.06 2.01 11.91
N PHE A 13 -36.14 2.96 12.09
CA PHE A 13 -35.32 3.25 13.27
C PHE A 13 -36.17 3.80 14.44
N LYS A 14 -36.93 2.94 15.12
CA LYS A 14 -37.59 3.29 16.39
C LYS A 14 -37.09 2.32 17.45
N ASP A 15 -36.33 2.86 18.42
CA ASP A 15 -36.17 2.39 19.81
C ASP A 15 -34.86 2.86 20.48
N ILE A 16 -34.38 4.07 20.16
CA ILE A 16 -33.30 4.69 20.97
C ILE A 16 -33.87 5.29 22.27
N HIS A 17 -35.14 5.70 22.29
CA HIS A 17 -35.75 6.38 23.44
C HIS A 17 -36.06 5.45 24.63
N ALA A 18 -35.97 4.13 24.48
CA ALA A 18 -36.15 3.19 25.58
C ALA A 18 -34.89 3.03 26.47
N LEU A 19 -33.74 3.53 26.03
CA LEU A 19 -32.46 3.39 26.74
C LEU A 19 -32.12 4.58 27.65
N LEU A 20 -32.95 5.62 27.69
CA LEU A 20 -32.69 6.86 28.45
C LEU A 20 -33.75 7.15 29.52
N ALA A 21 -34.67 6.22 29.81
CA ALA A 21 -35.77 6.43 30.75
C ALA A 21 -35.67 5.57 32.03
N ALA A 22 -34.45 5.23 32.46
CA ALA A 22 -34.23 4.54 33.73
C ALA A 22 -33.13 5.24 34.52
N ASP A 23 -33.39 6.48 34.91
CA ASP A 23 -32.79 7.13 36.07
C ASP A 23 -33.63 8.37 36.37
N GLU A 24 -34.68 8.21 37.17
CA GLU A 24 -35.23 9.28 38.03
C GLU A 24 -36.22 8.68 39.06
N ALA A 25 -35.96 9.02 40.33
CA ALA A 25 -36.89 9.19 41.44
C ALA A 25 -37.46 8.00 42.26
N THR A 26 -36.90 7.91 43.46
CA THR A 26 -37.56 8.00 44.80
C THR A 26 -38.01 6.78 45.60
N ALA A 27 -37.72 6.92 46.90
CA ALA A 27 -37.79 5.97 48.00
C ALA A 27 -39.19 5.78 48.61
N SER A 28 -39.45 4.59 49.15
CA SER A 28 -40.28 4.38 50.36
C SER A 28 -40.13 2.95 50.94
N GLY A 29 -39.69 2.86 52.21
CA GLY A 29 -40.31 2.03 53.27
C GLY A 29 -40.17 0.48 53.34
N GLN A 30 -39.34 0.05 54.31
CA GLN A 30 -39.54 -1.02 55.33
C GLN A 30 -39.30 -2.54 55.06
N ASN A 31 -38.27 -3.04 55.78
CA ASN A 31 -38.21 -4.19 56.73
C ASN A 31 -37.92 -5.67 56.33
N VAL A 32 -36.75 -6.13 56.83
CA VAL A 32 -36.38 -7.41 57.49
C VAL A 32 -36.20 -8.70 56.64
N ALA A 33 -34.94 -9.16 56.51
CA ALA A 33 -34.42 -10.43 57.06
C ALA A 33 -33.13 -10.90 56.34
N ASP A 34 -32.08 -11.09 57.15
CA ASP A 34 -30.97 -12.06 57.06
C ASP A 34 -30.54 -12.63 55.69
N SER A 35 -29.31 -12.30 55.25
CA SER A 35 -28.34 -13.23 54.65
C SER A 35 -27.03 -12.53 54.22
N ALA A 36 -25.92 -13.21 54.48
CA ALA A 36 -24.49 -12.87 54.35
C ALA A 36 -24.05 -11.94 53.18
N PRO A 37 -22.93 -11.20 53.35
CA PRO A 37 -22.45 -10.31 52.30
C PRO A 37 -21.89 -11.13 51.13
N ILE A 38 -22.52 -10.99 49.97
CA ILE A 38 -21.97 -11.39 48.69
C ILE A 38 -20.73 -10.53 48.46
N CYS A 39 -19.55 -11.16 48.52
CA CYS A 39 -18.29 -10.52 48.12
C CYS A 39 -18.43 -10.01 46.69
N HIS A 40 -18.57 -8.69 46.53
CA HIS A 40 -18.38 -8.03 45.26
C HIS A 40 -16.93 -8.24 44.84
N ARG A 41 -16.72 -9.24 43.98
CA ARG A 41 -15.45 -9.51 43.34
C ARG A 41 -15.12 -8.28 42.49
N ASN A 42 -14.26 -7.41 43.02
CA ASN A 42 -13.78 -6.20 42.36
C ASN A 42 -13.33 -6.52 40.93
N ARG A 43 -14.18 -6.22 39.95
CA ARG A 43 -13.88 -6.31 38.51
C ARG A 43 -13.14 -5.05 38.06
N ALA A 44 -12.11 -4.65 38.82
CA ALA A 44 -11.42 -3.39 38.63
C ALA A 44 -9.89 -3.54 38.53
N VAL A 45 -9.37 -4.71 38.09
CA VAL A 45 -7.93 -4.88 37.88
C VAL A 45 -7.57 -5.58 36.56
N LYS A 46 -8.48 -5.64 35.58
CA LYS A 46 -8.14 -6.15 34.24
C LYS A 46 -7.73 -5.07 33.23
N HIS A 47 -7.92 -3.79 33.55
CA HIS A 47 -7.54 -2.69 32.66
C HIS A 47 -6.17 -2.07 32.96
N LEU A 48 -5.60 -2.26 34.15
CA LEU A 48 -4.30 -1.67 34.52
C LEU A 48 -3.10 -2.56 34.20
N VAL A 49 -3.29 -3.86 33.96
CA VAL A 49 -2.18 -4.79 33.64
C VAL A 49 -1.87 -4.82 32.13
N ARG A 50 -2.71 -4.22 31.29
CA ARG A 50 -2.50 -4.19 29.82
C ARG A 50 -1.60 -3.05 29.35
N THR A 51 -1.27 -2.09 30.21
CA THR A 51 -0.46 -0.92 29.85
C THR A 51 1.05 -1.19 29.95
N LEU A 52 1.48 -2.30 30.58
CA LEU A 52 2.89 -2.62 30.85
C LEU A 52 3.47 -3.73 29.95
N SER A 53 2.77 -4.14 28.89
CA SER A 53 3.28 -5.15 27.95
C SER A 53 3.20 -4.72 26.50
N GLN A 54 3.29 -3.42 26.22
CA GLN A 54 3.62 -2.99 24.87
C GLN A 54 5.11 -3.29 24.64
N PRO A 55 5.46 -4.14 23.66
CA PRO A 55 6.83 -4.22 23.19
C PRO A 55 7.24 -2.80 22.80
N ALA A 56 8.41 -2.35 23.24
CA ALA A 56 8.97 -1.11 22.75
C ALA A 56 8.91 -1.12 21.20
N PRO A 57 8.53 -0.02 20.54
CA PRO A 57 8.57 0.05 19.10
C PRO A 57 9.98 -0.37 18.66
N PRO A 58 10.11 -1.26 17.66
CA PRO A 58 11.43 -1.69 17.20
C PRO A 58 12.25 -0.44 16.93
N ARG A 59 13.43 -0.35 17.55
CA ARG A 59 14.42 0.68 17.23
C ARG A 59 14.58 0.64 15.72
N ILE A 60 14.24 1.75 15.06
CA ILE A 60 14.43 1.90 13.62
C ILE A 60 15.94 1.91 13.38
N GLU A 61 16.51 0.73 13.18
CA GLU A 61 17.80 0.54 12.55
C GLU A 61 17.70 1.18 11.16
N SER A 62 18.43 2.27 10.95
CA SER A 62 18.69 2.95 9.67
C SER A 62 17.50 2.91 8.69
N ALA A 63 16.66 3.96 8.73
CA ALA A 63 15.48 4.09 7.87
C ALA A 63 15.75 3.64 6.43
N ILE A 64 15.29 2.43 6.10
CA ILE A 64 15.41 1.86 4.75
C ILE A 64 14.73 2.84 3.80
N GLY A 65 15.49 3.37 2.85
CA GLY A 65 15.02 4.47 2.03
C GLY A 65 15.76 4.61 0.72
N ILE A 66 15.15 5.37 -0.17
CA ILE A 66 15.65 5.69 -1.50
C ILE A 66 15.97 7.19 -1.47
N PRO A 67 17.26 7.59 -1.52
CA PRO A 67 17.65 9.00 -1.60
C PRO A 67 16.97 9.68 -2.81
N GLY A 68 16.70 10.98 -2.80
CA GLY A 68 16.14 11.68 -3.98
C GLY A 68 14.74 11.24 -4.44
N ALA A 69 14.03 10.43 -3.66
CA ALA A 69 12.64 10.05 -3.87
C ALA A 69 11.70 10.67 -2.83
N GLU A 70 12.10 11.82 -2.25
CA GLU A 70 11.37 12.48 -1.16
C GLU A 70 10.04 13.11 -1.62
N ASP A 71 9.89 13.36 -2.91
CA ASP A 71 8.72 14.01 -3.52
C ASP A 71 7.79 13.04 -4.27
N ALA A 72 7.93 11.73 -4.06
CA ALA A 72 7.12 10.74 -4.76
C ALA A 72 6.78 9.51 -3.91
N VAL A 73 5.80 8.77 -4.39
CA VAL A 73 5.59 7.37 -4.01
C VAL A 73 6.37 6.50 -4.99
N VAL A 74 7.24 5.61 -4.50
CA VAL A 74 7.93 4.61 -5.33
C VAL A 74 7.33 3.25 -5.06
N VAL A 75 6.90 2.54 -6.10
CA VAL A 75 6.37 1.18 -5.98
C VAL A 75 7.12 0.22 -6.88
N TYR A 76 7.76 -0.77 -6.26
CA TYR A 76 8.31 -1.93 -6.95
C TYR A 76 7.24 -2.98 -7.08
N PHE A 77 6.98 -3.42 -8.31
CA PHE A 77 5.96 -4.41 -8.61
C PHE A 77 6.39 -5.28 -9.79
N THR A 78 5.59 -6.28 -10.09
CA THR A 78 5.71 -7.05 -11.32
C THR A 78 4.39 -7.01 -12.09
N SER A 79 4.45 -6.85 -13.40
CA SER A 79 3.28 -7.02 -14.28
C SER A 79 3.08 -8.45 -14.75
N LEU A 80 4.06 -9.33 -14.55
CA LEU A 80 3.96 -10.74 -14.90
C LEU A 80 2.92 -11.45 -14.04
N ARG A 81 2.19 -12.37 -14.67
CA ARG A 81 1.08 -13.12 -14.06
C ARG A 81 1.46 -14.54 -13.65
N VAL A 82 2.76 -14.80 -13.49
CA VAL A 82 3.30 -16.15 -13.18
C VAL A 82 2.79 -16.63 -11.82
N VAL A 83 2.86 -15.77 -10.79
CA VAL A 83 2.33 -16.06 -9.46
C VAL A 83 1.08 -15.22 -9.25
N ARG A 84 -0.09 -15.85 -9.34
CA ARG A 84 -1.40 -15.18 -9.27
C ARG A 84 -1.53 -14.26 -8.05
N ARG A 85 -1.16 -14.77 -6.86
CA ARG A 85 -1.22 -13.99 -5.61
C ARG A 85 -0.38 -12.71 -5.70
N THR A 86 0.88 -12.82 -6.15
CA THR A 86 1.78 -11.67 -6.31
C THR A 86 1.24 -10.67 -7.33
N PHE A 87 0.70 -11.15 -8.44
CA PHE A 87 0.08 -10.27 -9.45
C PHE A 87 -1.13 -9.53 -8.89
N ASP A 88 -2.04 -10.23 -8.20
CA ASP A 88 -3.24 -9.65 -7.60
C ASP A 88 -2.86 -8.62 -6.51
N ASP A 89 -1.86 -8.94 -5.68
CA ASP A 89 -1.31 -8.03 -4.66
C ASP A 89 -0.70 -6.76 -5.30
N CYS A 90 0.13 -6.92 -6.33
CA CYS A 90 0.71 -5.80 -7.07
C CYS A 90 -0.37 -4.92 -7.72
N LYS A 91 -1.37 -5.54 -8.35
CA LYS A 91 -2.49 -4.84 -8.98
C LYS A 91 -3.31 -4.05 -7.97
N ALA A 92 -3.62 -4.64 -6.81
CA ALA A 92 -4.39 -3.99 -5.76
C ALA A 92 -3.66 -2.77 -5.19
N VAL A 93 -2.38 -2.93 -4.82
CA VAL A 93 -1.56 -1.84 -4.31
C VAL A 93 -1.43 -0.70 -5.32
N ARG A 94 -1.15 -0.99 -6.59
CA ARG A 94 -1.09 0.05 -7.64
C ARG A 94 -2.41 0.80 -7.78
N SER A 95 -3.54 0.10 -7.70
CA SER A 95 -4.86 0.72 -7.79
C SER A 95 -5.13 1.64 -6.60
N ILE A 96 -4.78 1.21 -5.38
CA ILE A 96 -4.86 2.03 -4.17
C ILE A 96 -4.01 3.30 -4.32
N LEU A 97 -2.73 3.16 -4.67
CA LEU A 97 -1.82 4.32 -4.76
C LEU A 97 -2.28 5.33 -5.81
N ARG A 98 -2.70 4.85 -7.00
CA ARG A 98 -3.22 5.72 -8.07
C ARG A 98 -4.47 6.51 -7.68
N SER A 99 -5.27 6.02 -6.73
CA SER A 99 -6.46 6.73 -6.27
C SER A 99 -6.15 8.07 -5.59
N PHE A 100 -4.93 8.23 -5.03
CA PHE A 100 -4.52 9.45 -4.34
C PHE A 100 -4.06 10.57 -5.27
N ARG A 101 -3.87 10.31 -6.58
CA ARG A 101 -3.47 11.31 -7.59
C ARG A 101 -2.19 12.08 -7.24
N VAL A 102 -1.27 11.45 -6.50
CA VAL A 102 0.08 11.96 -6.23
C VAL A 102 1.06 11.46 -7.28
N ARG A 103 2.26 12.05 -7.34
CA ARG A 103 3.37 11.56 -8.17
C ARG A 103 3.76 10.13 -7.73
N ILE A 104 3.71 9.18 -8.67
CA ILE A 104 4.07 7.77 -8.44
C ILE A 104 5.14 7.36 -9.44
N ASP A 105 6.26 6.86 -8.94
CA ASP A 105 7.30 6.17 -9.71
C ASP A 105 7.04 4.66 -9.67
N GLU A 106 6.46 4.14 -10.75
CA GLU A 106 6.15 2.72 -10.91
C GLU A 106 7.37 1.96 -11.49
N ARG A 107 7.98 1.11 -10.66
CA ARG A 107 9.16 0.31 -11.01
C ARG A 107 8.78 -1.14 -11.25
N ASP A 108 8.55 -1.49 -12.51
CA ASP A 108 8.26 -2.87 -12.91
C ASP A 108 9.55 -3.68 -13.01
N VAL A 109 9.79 -4.58 -12.05
CA VAL A 109 11.02 -5.39 -11.98
C VAL A 109 11.17 -6.35 -13.15
N THR A 110 10.12 -6.55 -13.95
CA THR A 110 10.15 -7.41 -15.14
C THR A 110 10.45 -6.64 -16.41
N MET A 111 10.30 -5.32 -16.40
CA MET A 111 10.71 -4.44 -17.49
C MET A 111 12.18 -4.03 -17.38
N ASP A 112 12.73 -4.03 -16.16
CA ASP A 112 14.11 -3.68 -15.85
C ASP A 112 14.62 -4.47 -14.63
N SER A 113 15.55 -5.40 -14.86
CA SER A 113 16.19 -6.18 -13.79
C SER A 113 17.01 -5.33 -12.82
N GLY A 114 17.42 -4.13 -13.24
CA GLY A 114 18.07 -3.14 -12.38
C GLY A 114 17.21 -2.74 -11.20
N PHE A 115 15.88 -2.71 -11.34
CA PHE A 115 14.98 -2.45 -10.22
C PHE A 115 14.97 -3.59 -9.18
N MET A 116 15.05 -4.85 -9.63
CA MET A 116 15.17 -5.96 -8.68
C MET A 116 16.52 -5.92 -7.97
N ALA A 117 17.61 -5.66 -8.70
CA ALA A 117 18.94 -5.52 -8.13
C ALA A 117 19.02 -4.36 -7.11
N GLU A 118 18.40 -3.23 -7.43
CA GLU A 118 18.26 -2.10 -6.51
C GLU A 118 17.49 -2.47 -5.25
N LEU A 119 16.34 -3.13 -5.40
CA LEU A 119 15.52 -3.55 -4.27
C LEU A 119 16.26 -4.55 -3.36
N GLN A 120 16.97 -5.51 -3.95
CA GLN A 120 17.82 -6.45 -3.22
C GLN A 120 18.94 -5.74 -2.44
N ARG A 121 19.54 -4.69 -3.02
CA ARG A 121 20.56 -3.86 -2.37
C ARG A 121 20.00 -3.08 -1.18
N ILE A 122 18.81 -2.52 -1.33
CA ILE A 122 18.13 -1.73 -0.27
C ILE A 122 17.84 -2.58 0.96
N PHE A 123 17.43 -3.84 0.77
CA PHE A 123 17.07 -4.75 1.87
C PHE A 123 18.18 -5.71 2.29
N ASP A 124 19.33 -5.71 1.61
CA ASP A 124 20.39 -6.71 1.74
C ASP A 124 19.86 -8.16 1.71
N GLN A 125 18.93 -8.41 0.78
CA GLN A 125 18.18 -9.67 0.69
C GLN A 125 18.08 -10.14 -0.76
N ARG A 126 18.35 -11.43 -0.99
CA ARG A 126 18.25 -12.03 -2.34
C ARG A 126 16.83 -12.31 -2.79
N GLN A 127 15.95 -12.69 -1.86
CA GLN A 127 14.56 -13.02 -2.16
C GLN A 127 13.64 -12.03 -1.47
N LEU A 128 12.86 -11.31 -2.27
CA LEU A 128 11.92 -10.31 -1.80
C LEU A 128 10.55 -10.60 -2.38
N SER A 129 9.52 -10.47 -1.55
CA SER A 129 8.15 -10.43 -2.04
C SER A 129 7.85 -9.07 -2.64
N LEU A 130 6.94 -9.07 -3.61
CA LEU A 130 6.36 -7.88 -4.22
C LEU A 130 4.89 -7.79 -3.88
N PRO A 131 4.32 -6.56 -3.84
CA PRO A 131 4.96 -5.27 -4.09
C PRO A 131 5.80 -4.76 -2.89
N ARG A 132 6.68 -3.78 -3.13
CA ARG A 132 7.35 -2.97 -2.09
C ARG A 132 7.12 -1.49 -2.33
N VAL A 133 6.70 -0.77 -1.30
CA VAL A 133 6.28 0.63 -1.42
C VAL A 133 7.10 1.54 -0.51
N PHE A 134 7.56 2.64 -1.09
CA PHE A 134 8.24 3.74 -0.42
C PHE A 134 7.43 5.01 -0.62
N ILE A 135 7.35 5.85 0.41
CA ILE A 135 6.64 7.14 0.38
C ILE A 135 7.59 8.19 0.94
N ALA A 136 7.83 9.24 0.18
CA ALA A 136 8.77 10.31 0.54
C ALA A 136 10.13 9.74 0.97
N GLY A 137 10.69 8.89 0.11
CA GLY A 137 11.99 8.24 0.33
C GLY A 137 12.02 7.16 1.41
N ARG A 138 10.96 6.92 2.19
CA ARG A 138 10.95 5.96 3.31
C ARG A 138 10.17 4.70 2.97
N TYR A 139 10.68 3.54 3.37
CA TYR A 139 9.96 2.27 3.22
C TYR A 139 8.70 2.24 4.10
N VAL A 140 7.56 1.87 3.50
CA VAL A 140 6.26 1.82 4.17
C VAL A 140 5.76 0.38 4.35
N GLY A 141 5.96 -0.49 3.36
CA GLY A 141 5.52 -1.88 3.46
C GLY A 141 5.30 -2.60 2.14
N GLY A 142 4.74 -3.81 2.25
CA GLY A 142 4.25 -4.60 1.13
C GLY A 142 2.73 -4.54 1.00
N ALA A 143 2.12 -5.57 0.40
CA ALA A 143 0.69 -5.57 0.10
C ALA A 143 -0.21 -5.41 1.32
N GLU A 144 0.01 -6.21 2.38
CA GLU A 144 -0.85 -6.20 3.57
C GLU A 144 -0.73 -4.89 4.34
N GLU A 145 0.49 -4.35 4.48
CA GLU A 145 0.71 -3.09 5.17
C GLU A 145 0.01 -1.94 4.45
N ILE A 146 0.12 -1.87 3.12
CA ILE A 146 -0.52 -0.82 2.32
C ILE A 146 -2.04 -0.94 2.34
N ARG A 147 -2.59 -2.16 2.24
CA ARG A 147 -4.03 -2.40 2.40
C ARG A 147 -4.53 -1.89 3.75
N ARG A 148 -3.89 -2.32 4.84
CA ARG A 148 -4.27 -1.92 6.20
C ARG A 148 -4.20 -0.41 6.39
N LEU A 149 -3.12 0.23 5.93
CA LEU A 149 -2.95 1.69 6.01
C LEU A 149 -4.00 2.44 5.19
N HIS A 150 -4.43 1.89 4.05
CA HIS A 150 -5.50 2.45 3.24
C HIS A 150 -6.86 2.36 3.95
N GLU A 151 -7.18 1.17 4.47
CA GLU A 151 -8.44 0.89 5.17
C GLU A 151 -8.62 1.74 6.44
N CYS A 152 -7.55 1.96 7.21
CA CYS A 152 -7.60 2.81 8.40
C CYS A 152 -7.42 4.32 8.11
N GLY A 153 -7.19 4.71 6.85
CA GLY A 153 -7.04 6.09 6.42
C GLY A 153 -5.67 6.73 6.70
N GLU A 154 -4.75 6.03 7.36
CA GLU A 154 -3.39 6.52 7.65
C GLU A 154 -2.56 6.73 6.38
N LEU A 155 -2.79 5.93 5.33
CA LEU A 155 -2.10 6.08 4.05
C LEU A 155 -2.31 7.47 3.45
N LYS A 156 -3.51 8.04 3.62
CA LYS A 156 -3.83 9.40 3.15
C LYS A 156 -2.94 10.46 3.80
N LYS A 157 -2.62 10.28 5.09
CA LYS A 157 -1.74 11.20 5.83
C LYS A 157 -0.30 11.07 5.37
N LEU A 158 0.16 9.85 5.04
CA LEU A 158 1.51 9.61 4.56
C LEU A 158 1.78 10.25 3.19
N VAL A 159 0.77 10.24 2.30
CA VAL A 159 0.89 10.86 0.96
C VAL A 159 0.56 12.36 0.97
N GLN A 160 0.08 12.90 2.10
CA GLN A 160 -0.27 14.30 2.22
C GLN A 160 0.99 15.16 2.09
N GLY A 161 0.95 16.14 1.19
CA GLY A 161 2.09 17.04 0.92
C GLY A 161 2.99 16.58 -0.22
N LEU A 162 2.79 15.39 -0.77
CA LEU A 162 3.43 15.02 -2.02
C LEU A 162 2.85 15.84 -3.19
N PRO A 163 3.68 16.18 -4.20
CA PRO A 163 3.21 16.77 -5.45
C PRO A 163 2.04 16.00 -6.03
N THR A 164 0.97 16.72 -6.35
CA THR A 164 -0.13 16.18 -7.15
C THR A 164 0.39 15.85 -8.54
N ALA A 165 -0.03 14.72 -9.10
CA ALA A 165 0.24 14.41 -10.49
C ALA A 165 -0.42 15.48 -11.37
N THR A 166 0.40 16.32 -12.01
CA THR A 166 -0.05 17.48 -12.80
C THR A 166 -0.88 17.06 -14.01
N ASP A 167 -0.64 15.84 -14.52
CA ASP A 167 -1.44 15.21 -15.56
C ASP A 167 -2.13 13.94 -15.04
N LEU A 168 -3.46 13.97 -15.02
CA LEU A 168 -4.30 12.79 -14.79
C LEU A 168 -4.33 11.84 -16.01
N GLY A 169 -3.70 12.26 -17.12
CA GLY A 169 -3.59 11.52 -18.37
C GLY A 169 -2.41 10.54 -18.39
N THR A 170 -2.48 9.56 -19.28
CA THR A 170 -1.33 8.74 -19.64
C THR A 170 -0.31 9.59 -20.39
N CYS A 171 0.98 9.42 -20.12
CA CYS A 171 2.05 10.11 -20.84
C CYS A 171 1.93 9.88 -22.35
N ASP A 172 1.89 10.95 -23.15
CA ASP A 172 1.72 10.86 -24.61
C ASP A 172 2.87 10.13 -25.31
N ALA A 173 4.08 10.18 -24.72
CA ALA A 173 5.25 9.52 -25.29
C ALA A 173 5.23 8.00 -25.05
N CYS A 174 5.02 7.56 -23.81
CA CYS A 174 5.13 6.15 -23.44
C CYS A 174 3.80 5.47 -23.12
N GLY A 175 2.65 6.13 -23.32
CA GLY A 175 1.33 5.59 -23.01
C GLY A 175 1.10 5.21 -21.53
N GLY A 176 1.94 5.71 -20.63
CA GLY A 176 1.94 5.32 -19.21
C GLY A 176 2.70 4.04 -18.88
N TYR A 177 3.47 3.47 -19.82
CA TYR A 177 4.33 2.30 -19.57
C TYR A 177 5.65 2.65 -18.87
N GLY A 178 6.05 3.92 -18.86
CA GLY A 178 7.30 4.40 -18.22
C GLY A 178 8.57 4.06 -18.99
N PHE A 179 8.47 3.32 -20.09
CA PHE A 179 9.58 2.89 -20.94
C PHE A 179 9.28 3.15 -22.43
N LEU A 180 10.35 3.37 -23.20
CA LEU A 180 10.33 3.49 -24.65
C LEU A 180 11.32 2.49 -25.26
N PRO A 181 11.06 1.96 -26.47
CA PRO A 181 12.07 1.24 -27.21
C PRO A 181 13.32 2.10 -27.42
N CYS A 182 14.49 1.50 -27.28
CA CYS A 182 15.76 2.18 -27.51
C CYS A 182 15.89 2.61 -28.97
N TYR A 183 16.24 3.88 -29.19
CA TYR A 183 16.44 4.44 -30.52
C TYR A 183 17.64 3.82 -31.23
N ASP A 184 18.77 3.64 -30.52
CA ASP A 184 20.03 3.19 -31.10
C ASP A 184 19.99 1.74 -31.61
N CYS A 185 19.18 0.88 -30.99
CA CYS A 185 19.07 -0.54 -31.35
C CYS A 185 17.66 -0.96 -31.81
N GLY A 186 16.72 -0.03 -31.92
CA GLY A 186 15.33 -0.30 -32.25
C GLY A 186 14.65 -1.29 -31.30
N GLY A 187 15.07 -1.34 -30.03
CA GLY A 187 14.56 -2.30 -29.04
C GLY A 187 15.14 -3.73 -29.13
N SER A 188 16.07 -4.01 -30.05
CA SER A 188 16.66 -5.35 -30.16
C SER A 188 17.75 -5.65 -29.13
N HIS A 189 18.21 -4.62 -28.42
CA HIS A 189 19.42 -4.62 -27.59
C HIS A 189 20.68 -5.05 -28.36
N LYS A 190 20.67 -4.99 -29.70
CA LYS A 190 21.80 -5.38 -30.56
C LYS A 190 22.13 -4.28 -31.56
N CYS A 191 23.39 -3.87 -31.60
CA CYS A 191 23.92 -2.87 -32.52
C CYS A 191 25.04 -3.48 -33.38
N TYR A 192 24.98 -3.27 -34.69
CA TYR A 192 26.02 -3.74 -35.62
C TYR A 192 27.14 -2.70 -35.73
N HIS A 193 28.38 -3.13 -35.48
CA HIS A 193 29.56 -2.25 -35.47
C HIS A 193 30.54 -2.57 -36.63
N GLY A 194 29.98 -2.87 -37.81
CA GLY A 194 30.77 -3.16 -39.01
C GLY A 194 31.31 -4.60 -39.08
N GLU A 195 31.83 -4.98 -40.25
CA GLU A 195 32.18 -6.36 -40.61
C GLU A 195 33.18 -7.02 -39.67
N LYS A 196 34.14 -6.26 -39.14
CA LYS A 196 35.19 -6.80 -38.27
C LYS A 196 34.75 -7.00 -36.81
N SER A 197 33.68 -6.34 -36.38
CA SER A 197 33.29 -6.34 -34.97
C SER A 197 31.87 -6.85 -34.69
N GLY A 198 31.08 -7.10 -35.74
CA GLY A 198 29.83 -7.84 -35.68
C GLY A 198 28.74 -7.16 -34.84
N PHE A 199 27.82 -7.97 -34.32
CA PHE A 199 26.78 -7.50 -33.40
C PHE A 199 27.32 -7.41 -31.98
N ARG A 200 27.03 -6.30 -31.31
CA ARG A 200 27.32 -6.07 -29.88
C ARG A 200 26.05 -5.67 -29.15
N SER A 201 26.01 -5.92 -27.85
CA SER A 201 24.90 -5.44 -27.01
C SER A 201 24.86 -3.91 -27.01
N CYS A 202 23.67 -3.35 -27.12
CA CYS A 202 23.48 -1.90 -27.03
C CYS A 202 23.77 -1.43 -25.60
N THR A 203 24.56 -0.37 -25.43
CA THR A 203 24.92 0.18 -24.11
C THR A 203 23.99 1.31 -23.65
N SER A 204 23.09 1.76 -24.52
CA SER A 204 22.18 2.88 -24.26
C SER A 204 20.83 2.45 -23.67
N CYS A 205 20.61 1.15 -23.46
CA CYS A 205 19.34 0.59 -23.01
C CYS A 205 19.55 -0.57 -22.04
N ASN A 206 18.47 -0.97 -21.37
CA ASN A 206 18.47 -2.16 -20.53
C ASN A 206 18.44 -3.46 -21.38
N GLU A 207 18.42 -4.61 -20.70
CA GLU A 207 18.46 -5.95 -21.29
C GLU A 207 17.30 -6.24 -22.26
N ASN A 208 16.20 -5.49 -22.14
CA ASN A 208 15.01 -5.63 -22.97
C ASN A 208 15.00 -4.66 -24.15
N GLY A 209 16.09 -3.91 -24.38
CA GLY A 209 16.13 -2.90 -25.42
C GLY A 209 15.32 -1.66 -25.07
N LEU A 210 15.06 -1.40 -23.78
CA LEU A 210 14.20 -0.30 -23.33
C LEU A 210 15.01 0.80 -22.64
N VAL A 211 14.50 2.03 -22.77
CA VAL A 211 14.98 3.20 -22.03
C VAL A 211 13.85 3.78 -21.20
N ARG A 212 14.16 4.36 -20.03
CA ARG A 212 13.14 5.05 -19.22
C ARG A 212 12.59 6.25 -19.99
N CYS A 213 11.29 6.47 -19.89
CA CYS A 213 10.63 7.58 -20.56
C CYS A 213 11.02 8.91 -19.90
N SER A 214 11.86 9.71 -20.57
CA SER A 214 12.33 11.01 -20.07
C SER A 214 11.21 12.03 -19.78
N PHE A 215 10.02 11.83 -20.36
CA PHE A 215 8.87 12.73 -20.16
C PHE A 215 8.09 12.45 -18.86
N CYS A 216 8.16 11.24 -18.30
CA CYS A 216 7.37 10.88 -17.12
C CYS A 216 8.14 10.09 -16.04
N SER A 217 9.36 9.63 -16.31
CA SER A 217 10.20 9.03 -15.29
C SER A 217 10.84 10.13 -14.44
N SER A 218 10.77 9.98 -13.11
CA SER A 218 11.74 10.62 -12.23
C SER A 218 13.13 10.11 -12.59
N SER A 219 14.10 11.00 -12.81
CA SER A 219 15.48 10.61 -13.10
C SER A 219 15.96 9.57 -12.07
N PRO A 220 16.52 8.42 -12.49
CA PRO A 220 17.17 7.54 -11.55
C PRO A 220 18.37 8.27 -10.92
N LEU A 221 18.61 8.00 -9.64
CA LEU A 221 19.82 8.41 -8.92
C LEU A 221 21.07 7.74 -9.49
#